data_AF-A0A8T4G841-F1
#
_entry.id   AF-A0A8T4G841-F1
#
_cell.length_a   1.000
_cell.length_b   1.000
_cell.length_c   1.000
_cell.angle_alpha   90.00
_cell.angle_beta   90.00
_cell.angle_gamma   90.00
#
_symmetry.space_group_name_H-M   'P 1'
#
loop_
_entity.id
_entity.type
_entity.pdbx_description
1 polymer ?
#
loop_
_entity_poly.entity_id
_entity_poly.type
_entity_poly.pdbx_seq_one_letter_code
_entity_poly.pdbx_strand_id
1 'polypeptide(L)' 'MKKRLFMFLTPDGVTYSSCGNIYPDVDNFQVLGLAEGSTEEEAFEEFLNTNKCVFNTNFKNVI' A
#
# COMPACT_ATOMS: atom_id res chain seq x y z
N MET A 1 8.32 -12.53 20.55
CA MET A 1 9.16 -11.58 19.77
C MET A 1 8.57 -10.18 19.93
N LYS A 2 9.36 -9.11 19.74
CA LYS A 2 8.83 -7.73 19.85
C LYS A 2 8.03 -7.39 18.59
N LYS A 3 6.80 -6.91 18.76
CA LYS A 3 5.96 -6.42 17.66
C LYS A 3 6.59 -5.20 16.98
N ARG A 4 6.36 -5.09 15.67
CA ARG A 4 6.77 -3.98 14.82
C ARG A 4 5.57 -3.46 14.06
N LEU A 5 5.59 -2.18 13.72
CA LEU A 5 4.58 -1.57 12.86
C LEU A 5 4.97 -1.79 11.39
N PHE A 6 4.05 -2.34 10.62
CA PHE A 6 4.18 -2.57 9.18
C PHE A 6 3.24 -1.62 8.42
N MET A 7 3.67 -1.24 7.22
CA MET A 7 2.90 -0.43 6.29
C MET A 7 2.68 -1.23 5.01
N PHE A 8 1.42 -1.36 4.60
CA PHE A 8 1.03 -2.10 3.41
C PHE A 8 0.78 -1.13 2.26
N LEU A 9 1.43 -1.39 1.13
CA LEU A 9 1.39 -0.55 -0.07
C LEU A 9 0.86 -1.35 -1.25
N THR A 10 0.17 -0.67 -2.17
CA THR A 10 -0.16 -1.19 -3.50
C THR A 10 0.39 -0.26 -4.57
N PRO A 11 0.82 -0.76 -5.74
CA PRO A 11 1.13 0.10 -6.89
C PRO A 11 -0.08 0.97 -7.29
N ASP A 12 0.18 2.22 -7.66
CA ASP A 12 -0.82 3.22 -8.07
C ASP A 12 -0.36 3.98 -9.35
N GLY A 13 0.15 3.22 -10.32
CA GLY A 13 0.63 3.77 -11.58
C GLY A 13 1.97 4.49 -11.47
N VAL A 14 2.22 5.41 -12.40
CA VAL A 14 3.52 6.07 -12.59
C VAL A 14 3.35 7.55 -12.89
N THR A 15 4.33 8.37 -12.50
CA THR A 15 4.38 9.80 -12.78
C THR A 15 5.76 10.22 -13.30
N TYR A 16 5.87 11.46 -13.76
CA TYR A 16 7.11 12.07 -14.21
C TYR A 16 7.70 12.92 -13.09
N SER A 17 8.99 12.75 -12.79
CA SER A 17 9.71 13.62 -11.86
C SER A 17 9.92 15.03 -12.43
N SER A 18 9.90 15.17 -13.76
CA SER A 18 10.15 16.41 -14.48
C SER A 18 9.41 16.45 -15.82
N CYS A 19 8.97 17.64 -16.23
CA CYS A 19 8.24 17.85 -17.50
C CYS A 19 9.06 17.53 -18.76
N GLY A 20 10.39 17.43 -18.65
CA GLY A 20 11.28 17.11 -19.79
C GLY A 20 11.48 15.62 -20.05
N ASN A 21 10.94 14.75 -19.19
CA ASN A 21 11.13 13.31 -19.30
C ASN A 21 10.24 12.72 -20.41
N ILE A 22 10.82 11.81 -21.21
CA ILE A 22 10.12 11.15 -22.34
C ILE A 22 9.27 9.96 -21.84
N TYR A 23 9.67 9.36 -20.72
CA TYR A 23 8.98 8.26 -20.06
C TYR A 23 8.79 8.58 -18.59
N PRO A 24 7.71 8.10 -17.95
CA PRO A 24 7.53 8.26 -16.52
C PRO A 24 8.63 7.48 -15.78
N ASP A 25 9.17 8.10 -14.73
CA ASP A 25 10.35 7.63 -14.01
C ASP A 25 10.12 7.53 -12.50
N VAL A 26 8.86 7.70 -12.06
CA VAL A 26 8.48 7.62 -10.66
C VAL A 26 7.30 6.65 -10.52
N ASP A 27 7.52 5.58 -9.76
CA ASP A 27 6.45 4.67 -9.36
C ASP A 27 5.64 5.27 -8.22
N ASN A 28 4.32 5.32 -8.40
CA ASN A 28 3.41 5.73 -7.35
C ASN A 28 2.95 4.51 -6.57
N PHE A 29 2.83 4.67 -5.26
CA PHE A 29 2.26 3.66 -4.37
C PHE A 29 1.20 4.30 -3.48
N GLN A 30 0.09 3.59 -3.33
CA GLN A 30 -0.95 3.95 -2.39
C GLN A 30 -0.75 3.18 -1.08
N VAL A 31 -0.86 3.89 0.04
CA VAL A 31 -0.90 3.27 1.37
C VAL A 31 -2.27 2.63 1.58
N LEU A 32 -2.30 1.32 1.80
CA LEU A 32 -3.51 0.58 2.13
C LEU A 32 -3.83 0.64 3.62
N GLY A 33 -2.80 0.66 4.48
CA GLY A 33 -2.96 0.77 5.92
C GLY A 33 -1.73 0.33 6.70
N LEU A 34 -1.90 0.31 8.02
CA LEU A 34 -0.86 -0.07 8.99
C LEU A 34 -1.37 -1.20 9.88
N ALA A 35 -0.49 -2.11 10.28
CA ALA A 35 -0.78 -3.10 11.32
C ALA A 35 0.49 -3.54 12.05
N GLU A 36 0.34 -4.13 13.24
CA GLU A 36 1.45 -4.62 14.04
C GLU A 36 1.55 -6.15 14.01
N GLY A 37 2.77 -6.67 13.93
CA GLY A 37 3.05 -8.10 14.02
C GLY A 37 4.46 -8.39 14.49
N SER A 38 4.71 -9.62 14.90
CA SER A 38 6.08 -10.12 15.15
C SER A 38 6.76 -10.55 13.85
N THR A 39 5.97 -10.92 12.83
CA THR A 39 6.38 -11.20 11.44
C THR A 39 5.53 -10.42 10.45
N GLU A 40 5.94 -10.43 9.18
CA GLU A 40 5.19 -9.82 8.08
C GLU A 40 3.83 -10.49 7.88
N GLU A 41 3.78 -11.82 7.99
CA GLU A 41 2.55 -12.61 7.84
C GLU A 41 1.54 -12.30 8.96
N GLU A 42 1.99 -12.27 10.22
CA GLU A 42 1.13 -11.92 11.36
C GLU A 42 0.54 -10.50 11.19
N ALA A 43 1.38 -9.54 10.77
CA ALA A 43 0.93 -8.19 10.53
C ALA A 43 -0.04 -8.09 9.34
N PHE A 44 0.17 -8.89 8.29
CA PHE A 44 -0.70 -8.90 7.11
C PHE A 44 -2.07 -9.51 7.42
N GLU A 45 -2.11 -10.61 8.18
CA GLU A 45 -3.36 -11.20 8.67
C GLU A 45 -4.14 -10.20 9.54
N GLU A 46 -3.46 -9.52 10.47
CA GLU A 46 -4.07 -8.48 11.29
C GLU A 46 -4.63 -7.35 10.42
N PHE A 47 -3.84 -6.84 9.47
CA PHE A 47 -4.27 -5.81 8.53
C PHE A 47 -5.54 -6.19 7.77
N LEU A 48 -5.63 -7.40 7.23
CA LEU A 48 -6.82 -7.87 6.50
C LEU A 48 -8.04 -7.99 7.40
N ASN A 49 -7.86 -8.38 8.67
CA ASN A 49 -8.93 -8.49 9.64
C ASN A 49 -9.51 -7.11 10.01
N THR A 50 -8.66 -6.08 10.16
CA THR A 50 -9.10 -4.72 10.50
C THR A 50 -9.62 -3.94 9.28
N ASN A 51 -9.08 -4.19 8.09
CA ASN A 51 -9.35 -3.40 6.88
C ASN A 51 -10.14 -4.19 5.83
N LYS A 52 -11.30 -4.72 6.21
CA LYS A 52 -12.15 -5.54 5.32
C LYS A 52 -12.58 -4.85 4.02
N CYS A 53 -12.52 -3.52 3.96
CA CYS A 53 -12.79 -2.76 2.75
C CYS A 53 -11.87 -3.17 1.59
N VAL A 54 -10.65 -3.63 1.87
CA VAL A 54 -9.65 -4.04 0.87
C VAL A 54 -10.17 -5.15 -0.04
N PHE A 55 -11.06 -6.01 0.45
CA PHE A 55 -11.67 -7.07 -0.36
C PHE A 55 -12.81 -6.58 -1.27
N ASN A 56 -13.41 -5.44 -0.96
CA ASN A 56 -14.62 -4.94 -1.61
C ASN A 56 -14.35 -3.77 -2.55
N THR A 57 -13.15 -3.18 -2.51
CA THR A 57 -12.78 -2.11 -3.44
C THR A 57 -11.80 -2.63 -4.48
N ASN A 58 -12.04 -2.25 -5.74
CA ASN A 58 -11.04 -2.41 -6.79
C ASN A 58 -10.04 -1.24 -6.82
N PHE A 59 -10.09 -0.33 -5.82
CA PHE A 59 -9.29 0.90 -5.74
C PHE A 59 -9.30 1.77 -7.03
N LYS A 60 -10.30 1.60 -7.90
CA LYS A 60 -10.39 2.28 -9.21
C LYS A 60 -10.84 3.74 -9.13
N ASN A 61 -11.34 4.19 -7.98
CA ASN A 61 -11.85 5.54 -7.80
C ASN A 61 -11.15 6.17 -6.60
N VAL A 62 -10.38 7.23 -6.85
CA VAL A 62 -9.97 8.20 -5.84
C VAL A 62 -11.23 8.99 -5.47
N ILE A 63 -11.62 8.98 -4.18
CA ILE A 63 -12.71 9.83 -3.65
C ILE A 63 -12.10 11.14 -3.16
#